data_AF-A0A2W1BS08-F1
#
_entry.id   AF-A0A2W1BS08-F1
#
_cell.length_a   1.000
_cell.length_b   1.000
_cell.length_c   1.000
_cell.angle_alpha   90.00
_cell.angle_beta   90.00
_cell.angle_gamma   90.00
#
_symmetry.space_group_name_H-M   'P 1'
#
loop_
_entity.id
_entity.type
_entity.pdbx_description
1 polymer ?
#
loop_
_entity_poly.entity_id
_entity_poly.type
_entity_poly.pdbx_seq_one_letter_code
_entity_poly.pdbx_strand_id
1 'polypeptide(L)'
;MQTRRATAVKDLEDKLRATLKELETTKNLCAQLLQEREDSEVEVKNVVDKNTVLKNDLAELHIQHMDLLDQHNHLQQALVVTIVSASWLIKDIVLVIFHSVQCEMFYIAIEEAEISCVKLMMNKNCPGDQARLYKKVMQTNRTFSKMSACGLFYVDGVLPLKLTGLLASYVIVLLQFAFL
;
A
#
# COMPACT_ATOMS: atom_id res chain seq x y z
N MET A 1 -69.08 -84.35 -23.26
CA MET A 1 -67.68 -83.96 -22.94
C MET A 1 -67.09 -82.87 -23.87
N GLN A 2 -67.77 -82.43 -24.94
CA GLN A 2 -67.25 -81.43 -25.90
C GLN A 2 -67.48 -79.95 -25.52
N THR A 3 -68.53 -79.63 -24.75
CA THR A 3 -68.93 -78.23 -24.45
C THR A 3 -68.05 -77.50 -23.44
N ARG A 4 -67.48 -78.19 -22.44
CA ARG A 4 -66.54 -77.58 -21.46
C ARG A 4 -65.18 -77.23 -22.06
N ARG A 5 -64.76 -77.95 -23.11
CA ARG A 5 -63.47 -77.75 -23.78
C ARG A 5 -63.49 -76.48 -24.64
N ALA A 6 -64.62 -76.19 -25.29
CA ALA A 6 -64.78 -74.97 -26.08
C ALA A 6 -64.79 -73.69 -25.22
N THR A 7 -65.42 -73.71 -24.03
CA THR A 7 -65.43 -72.56 -23.11
C THR A 7 -64.06 -72.25 -22.53
N ALA A 8 -63.29 -73.29 -22.15
CA ALA A 8 -61.93 -73.12 -21.63
C ALA A 8 -60.94 -72.63 -22.71
N VAL A 9 -61.13 -73.04 -23.97
CA VAL A 9 -60.31 -72.53 -25.10
C VAL A 9 -60.59 -71.05 -25.35
N LYS A 10 -61.86 -70.62 -25.29
CA LYS A 10 -62.23 -69.21 -25.49
C LYS A 10 -61.73 -68.31 -24.36
N ASP A 11 -61.83 -68.75 -23.10
CA ASP A 11 -61.27 -68.05 -21.93
C ASP A 11 -59.74 -67.91 -22.02
N LEU A 12 -59.05 -68.95 -22.49
CA LEU A 12 -57.61 -68.91 -22.72
C LEU A 12 -57.23 -67.92 -23.84
N GLU A 13 -58.02 -67.85 -24.91
CA GLU A 13 -57.83 -66.92 -26.03
C GLU A 13 -58.06 -65.46 -25.60
N ASP A 14 -59.11 -65.18 -24.82
CA ASP A 14 -59.37 -63.86 -24.25
C ASP A 14 -58.24 -63.42 -23.29
N LYS A 15 -57.73 -64.35 -22.48
CA LYS A 15 -56.58 -64.11 -21.58
C LYS A 15 -55.27 -63.90 -22.34
N LEU A 16 -55.06 -64.64 -23.44
CA LEU A 16 -53.92 -64.44 -24.33
C LEU A 16 -53.98 -63.05 -25.00
N ARG A 17 -55.17 -62.63 -25.42
CA ARG A 17 -55.37 -61.32 -26.05
C ARG A 17 -55.18 -60.17 -25.05
N ALA A 18 -55.65 -60.34 -23.81
CA ALA A 18 -55.44 -59.38 -22.74
C ALA A 18 -53.94 -59.24 -22.40
N THR A 19 -53.24 -60.36 -22.22
CA THR A 19 -51.79 -60.36 -21.93
C THR A 19 -50.97 -59.82 -23.09
N LEU A 20 -51.35 -60.07 -24.35
CA LEU A 20 -50.70 -59.46 -25.52
C LEU A 20 -50.88 -57.95 -25.54
N LYS A 21 -52.08 -57.45 -25.24
CA LYS A 21 -52.36 -56.02 -25.18
C LYS A 21 -51.58 -55.35 -24.05
N GLU A 22 -51.53 -55.97 -22.88
CA GLU A 22 -50.70 -55.49 -21.76
C GLU A 22 -49.22 -55.45 -22.14
N LEU A 23 -48.70 -56.53 -22.73
CA LEU A 23 -47.32 -56.58 -23.19
C LEU A 23 -47.00 -55.49 -24.22
N GLU A 24 -47.91 -55.22 -25.15
CA GLU A 24 -47.77 -54.14 -26.13
C GLU A 24 -47.74 -52.76 -25.47
N THR A 25 -48.61 -52.52 -24.48
CA THR A 25 -48.58 -51.26 -23.71
C THR A 25 -47.30 -51.10 -22.90
N THR A 26 -46.82 -52.16 -22.24
CA THR A 26 -45.56 -52.13 -21.49
C THR A 26 -44.37 -51.88 -22.41
N LYS A 27 -44.34 -52.51 -23.60
CA LYS A 27 -43.31 -52.27 -24.61
C LYS A 27 -43.26 -50.80 -25.03
N ASN A 28 -44.42 -50.19 -25.31
CA ASN A 28 -44.49 -48.79 -25.71
C ASN A 28 -44.06 -47.84 -24.58
N LEU A 29 -44.45 -48.14 -23.34
CA LEU A 29 -44.00 -47.39 -22.15
C LEU A 29 -42.49 -47.49 -21.94
N CYS A 30 -41.92 -48.69 -22.07
CA CYS A 30 -40.47 -48.89 -21.99
C CYS A 30 -39.71 -48.10 -23.06
N ALA A 31 -40.24 -48.02 -24.28
CA ALA A 31 -39.63 -47.21 -25.34
C ALA A 31 -39.65 -45.71 -25.02
N GLN A 32 -40.76 -45.20 -24.46
CA GLN A 32 -40.85 -43.80 -24.03
C GLN A 32 -39.87 -43.48 -22.90
N LEU A 33 -39.80 -44.32 -21.87
CA LEU A 33 -38.86 -44.14 -20.76
C LEU A 33 -37.39 -44.20 -21.21
N LEU A 34 -37.08 -45.02 -22.22
CA LEU A 34 -35.74 -45.08 -22.79
C LEU A 34 -35.37 -43.74 -23.46
N GLN A 35 -36.29 -43.17 -24.24
CA GLN A 35 -36.11 -41.89 -24.90
C GLN A 35 -35.94 -40.74 -23.89
N GLU A 36 -36.81 -40.66 -22.87
CA GLU A 36 -36.70 -39.64 -21.83
C GLU A 36 -35.36 -39.75 -21.08
N ARG A 37 -34.88 -40.97 -20.85
CA ARG A 37 -33.58 -41.19 -20.22
C ARG A 37 -32.43 -40.70 -21.12
N GLU A 38 -32.48 -40.93 -22.42
CA GLU A 38 -31.48 -40.42 -23.37
C GLU A 38 -31.48 -38.88 -23.42
N ASP A 39 -32.67 -38.27 -23.51
CA ASP A 39 -32.81 -36.81 -23.52
C ASP A 39 -32.28 -36.19 -22.21
N SER A 40 -32.59 -36.82 -21.08
CA SER A 40 -32.09 -36.41 -19.76
C SER A 40 -30.57 -36.57 -19.64
N GLU A 41 -29.99 -37.64 -20.19
CA GLU A 41 -28.53 -37.86 -20.19
C GLU A 41 -27.80 -36.74 -20.96
N VAL A 42 -28.37 -36.29 -22.08
CA VAL A 42 -27.84 -35.15 -22.85
C VAL A 42 -27.92 -33.84 -22.07
N GLU A 43 -29.04 -33.58 -21.40
CA GLU A 43 -29.21 -32.36 -20.59
C GLU A 43 -28.23 -32.34 -19.41
N VAL A 44 -28.11 -33.45 -18.69
CA VAL A 44 -27.16 -33.59 -17.58
C VAL A 44 -25.73 -33.37 -18.07
N LYS A 45 -25.36 -33.93 -19.22
CA LYS A 45 -24.03 -33.71 -19.80
C LYS A 45 -23.77 -32.23 -20.09
N ASN A 46 -24.72 -31.52 -20.70
CA ASN A 46 -24.59 -30.08 -20.96
C ASN A 46 -24.45 -29.27 -19.67
N VAL A 47 -25.20 -29.63 -18.62
CA VAL A 47 -25.09 -29.01 -17.29
C VAL A 47 -23.71 -29.28 -16.67
N VAL A 48 -23.18 -30.50 -16.82
CA VAL A 48 -21.83 -30.85 -16.34
C VAL A 48 -20.78 -30.03 -17.08
N ASP A 49 -20.85 -29.96 -18.41
CA ASP A 49 -19.92 -29.20 -19.24
C ASP A 49 -19.91 -27.72 -18.84
N LYS A 50 -21.10 -27.10 -18.68
CA LYS A 50 -21.22 -25.72 -18.18
C LYS A 50 -20.63 -25.54 -16.78
N ASN A 51 -20.88 -26.48 -15.86
CA ASN A 51 -20.30 -26.43 -14.52
C ASN A 51 -18.78 -26.52 -14.55
N THR A 52 -18.20 -27.33 -15.46
CA THR A 52 -16.73 -27.40 -15.59
C THR A 52 -16.14 -26.08 -16.08
N VAL A 53 -16.79 -25.41 -17.04
CA VAL A 53 -16.36 -24.08 -17.52
C VAL A 53 -16.46 -23.06 -16.39
N LEU A 54 -17.62 -22.95 -15.72
CA LEU A 54 -17.80 -22.02 -14.61
C LEU A 54 -16.81 -22.23 -13.47
N LYS A 55 -16.46 -23.50 -13.18
CA LYS A 55 -15.45 -23.82 -12.17
C LYS A 55 -14.05 -23.33 -12.57
N ASN A 56 -13.70 -23.42 -13.85
CA ASN A 56 -12.43 -22.91 -14.35
C ASN A 56 -12.40 -21.38 -14.30
N ASP A 57 -13.46 -20.72 -14.76
CA ASP A 57 -13.59 -19.26 -14.72
C ASP A 57 -13.49 -18.72 -13.28
N LEU A 58 -14.11 -19.42 -12.32
CA LEU A 58 -14.02 -19.07 -10.91
C LEU A 58 -12.59 -19.20 -10.35
N ALA A 59 -11.85 -20.23 -10.78
CA ALA A 59 -10.46 -20.40 -10.38
C ALA A 59 -9.55 -19.31 -10.97
N GLU A 60 -9.75 -18.97 -12.24
CA GLU A 60 -9.01 -17.88 -12.89
C GLU A 60 -9.28 -16.53 -12.22
N LEU A 61 -10.54 -16.22 -11.96
CA LEU A 61 -10.94 -15.00 -11.26
C LEU A 61 -10.33 -14.93 -9.85
N HIS A 62 -10.25 -16.07 -9.16
CA HIS A 62 -9.63 -16.13 -7.84
C HIS A 62 -8.12 -15.82 -7.89
N ILE A 63 -7.40 -16.34 -8.88
CA ILE A 63 -5.98 -16.05 -9.10
C ILE A 63 -5.80 -14.55 -9.37
N GLN A 64 -6.57 -13.97 -10.30
CA GLN A 64 -6.49 -12.55 -10.61
C GLN A 64 -6.77 -11.65 -9.39
N HIS A 65 -7.74 -12.03 -8.55
CA HIS A 65 -8.04 -11.31 -7.32
C HIS A 65 -6.89 -11.39 -6.29
N MET A 66 -6.22 -12.55 -6.18
CA MET A 66 -5.04 -12.70 -5.32
C MET A 66 -3.87 -11.84 -5.80
N ASP A 67 -3.59 -11.83 -7.11
CA ASP A 67 -2.53 -10.99 -7.68
C ASP A 67 -2.79 -9.50 -7.44
N LEU A 68 -4.04 -9.05 -7.63
CA LEU A 68 -4.43 -7.66 -7.38
C LEU A 68 -4.24 -7.28 -5.91
N LEU A 69 -4.63 -8.15 -4.97
CA LEU A 69 -4.42 -7.91 -3.55
C LEU A 69 -2.93 -7.83 -3.18
N ASP A 70 -2.10 -8.67 -3.79
CA ASP A 70 -0.66 -8.65 -3.57
C ASP A 70 -0.04 -7.34 -4.09
N GLN A 71 -0.42 -6.90 -5.30
CA GLN A 71 -0.02 -5.60 -5.84
C GLN A 71 -0.48 -4.45 -4.95
N HIS A 72 -1.71 -4.48 -4.45
CA HIS A 72 -2.23 -3.47 -3.54
C HIS A 72 -1.41 -3.43 -2.23
N ASN A 73 -1.10 -4.58 -1.65
CA ASN A 73 -0.29 -4.66 -0.44
C ASN A 73 1.12 -4.12 -0.65
N HIS A 74 1.75 -4.45 -1.78
CA HIS A 74 3.05 -3.91 -2.15
C HIS A 74 3.03 -2.38 -2.31
N LEU A 75 2.02 -1.83 -2.99
CA LEU A 75 1.84 -0.39 -3.14
C LEU A 75 1.61 0.30 -1.79
N GLN A 76 0.77 -0.29 -0.94
CA GLN A 76 0.50 0.23 0.40
C GLN A 76 1.77 0.23 1.25
N GLN A 77 2.57 -0.84 1.20
CA GLN A 77 3.83 -0.91 1.92
C GLN A 77 4.83 0.15 1.42
N ALA A 78 4.98 0.30 0.10
CA ALA A 78 5.86 1.30 -0.48
C ALA A 78 5.43 2.74 -0.09
N LEU A 79 4.12 3.01 -0.07
CA LEU A 79 3.57 4.29 0.35
C LEU A 79 3.88 4.57 1.82
N VAL A 80 3.65 3.60 2.71
CA VAL A 80 3.94 3.74 4.15
C VAL A 80 5.42 4.02 4.39
N VAL A 81 6.31 3.25 3.75
CA VAL A 81 7.77 3.45 3.86
C VAL A 81 8.15 4.85 3.40
N THR A 82 7.61 5.31 2.27
CA THR A 82 7.87 6.65 1.72
C THR A 82 7.43 7.76 2.67
N ILE A 83 6.23 7.64 3.26
CA ILE A 83 5.70 8.63 4.22
C ILE A 83 6.56 8.68 5.48
N VAL A 84 6.95 7.52 6.03
CA VAL A 84 7.78 7.44 7.23
C VAL A 84 9.16 8.04 6.97
N SER A 85 9.80 7.71 5.84
CA SER A 85 11.10 8.27 5.49
C SER A 85 11.04 9.78 5.26
N ALA A 86 10.01 10.27 4.57
CA ALA A 86 9.82 11.70 4.35
C ALA A 86 9.62 12.46 5.68
N SER A 87 8.82 11.90 6.58
CA SER A 87 8.59 12.48 7.91
C SER A 87 9.89 12.59 8.72
N TRP A 88 10.76 11.59 8.62
CA TRP A 88 12.07 11.60 9.28
C TRP A 88 12.98 12.70 8.72
N LEU A 89 13.07 12.81 7.39
CA LEU A 89 13.86 13.86 6.73
C LEU A 89 13.37 15.27 7.11
N ILE A 90 12.04 15.47 7.13
CA ILE A 90 11.45 16.75 7.53
C ILE A 90 11.84 17.10 8.97
N LYS A 91 11.74 16.14 9.89
CA LYS A 91 12.15 16.32 11.28
C LYS A 91 13.61 16.76 11.39
N ASP A 92 14.50 16.10 10.67
CA ASP A 92 15.93 16.43 10.68
C ASP A 92 16.20 17.84 10.12
N ILE A 93 15.53 18.22 9.03
CA ILE A 93 15.61 19.59 8.48
C ILE A 93 15.12 20.63 9.49
N VAL A 94 13.98 20.39 10.14
CA VAL A 94 13.43 21.29 11.16
C VAL A 94 14.38 21.45 12.33
N LEU A 95 15.01 20.36 12.79
CA LEU A 95 16.00 20.41 13.86
C LEU A 95 17.22 21.24 13.47
N VAL A 96 17.73 21.07 12.24
CA VAL A 96 18.85 21.86 11.72
C VAL A 96 18.49 23.35 11.63
N ILE A 97 17.29 23.69 11.14
CA ILE A 97 16.81 25.08 11.08
C ILE A 97 16.71 25.66 12.49
N PHE A 98 16.06 24.95 13.41
CA PHE A 98 15.91 25.41 14.78
C PHE A 98 17.25 25.68 15.44
N HIS A 99 18.20 24.75 15.35
CA HIS A 99 19.53 24.93 15.93
C HIS A 99 20.29 26.10 15.29
N SER A 100 20.20 26.25 13.97
CA SER A 100 20.82 27.35 13.24
C SER A 100 20.26 28.72 13.66
N VAL A 101 18.95 28.83 13.86
CA VAL A 101 18.30 30.05 14.37
C VAL A 101 18.75 30.37 15.79
N GLN A 102 18.83 29.36 16.68
CA GLN A 102 19.30 29.58 18.06
C GLN A 102 20.76 30.05 18.10
N CYS A 103 21.63 29.45 17.28
CA CYS A 103 23.01 29.90 17.15
C CYS A 103 23.10 31.34 16.62
N GLU A 104 22.29 31.70 15.61
CA GLU A 104 22.26 33.06 15.07
C GLU A 104 21.83 34.10 16.12
N MET A 105 20.75 33.82 16.85
CA MET A 105 20.28 34.66 17.95
C MET A 105 21.36 34.85 19.03
N PHE A 106 22.09 33.77 19.35
CA PHE A 106 23.20 33.83 20.29
C PHE A 106 24.36 34.68 19.77
N TYR A 107 24.71 34.60 18.49
CA TYR A 107 25.76 35.44 17.91
C TYR A 107 25.39 36.92 17.89
N ILE A 108 24.13 37.24 17.55
CA ILE A 108 23.63 38.62 17.59
C ILE A 108 23.72 39.18 19.01
N ALA A 109 23.32 38.39 20.01
CA ALA A 109 23.41 38.80 21.41
C ALA A 109 24.87 39.03 21.88
N ILE A 110 25.82 38.22 21.42
CA ILE A 110 27.25 38.42 21.67
C ILE A 110 27.74 39.74 21.05
N GLU A 111 27.37 40.00 19.80
CA GLU A 111 27.77 41.21 19.08
C GLU A 111 27.17 42.47 19.75
N GLU A 112 25.89 42.43 20.14
CA GLU A 112 25.23 43.52 20.86
C GLU A 112 25.87 43.78 22.23
N ALA A 113 26.26 42.72 22.95
CA ALA A 113 26.98 42.84 24.21
C ALA A 113 28.35 43.50 24.02
N GLU A 114 29.08 43.16 22.95
CA GLU A 114 30.36 43.79 22.62
C GLU A 114 30.18 45.28 22.30
N ILE A 115 29.24 45.63 21.42
CA ILE A 115 28.93 47.02 21.05
C ILE A 115 28.55 47.84 22.29
N SER A 116 27.72 47.27 23.16
CA SER A 116 27.31 47.91 24.42
C SER A 116 28.49 48.13 25.37
N CYS A 117 29.39 47.14 25.51
CA CYS A 117 30.61 47.27 26.30
C CYS A 117 31.54 48.37 25.77
N VAL A 118 31.73 48.44 24.45
CA VAL A 118 32.54 49.50 23.80
C VAL A 118 31.94 50.87 24.07
N LYS A 119 30.61 51.02 23.90
CA LYS A 119 29.91 52.29 24.13
C LYS A 119 30.01 52.76 25.59
N LEU A 120 29.87 51.84 26.54
CA LEU A 120 30.00 52.14 27.97
C LEU A 120 31.44 52.51 28.36
N MET A 121 32.43 51.84 27.78
CA MET A 121 33.84 52.12 28.01
C MET A 121 34.28 53.49 27.47
N MET A 122 33.63 53.99 26.40
CA MET A 122 33.86 55.33 25.85
C MET A 122 33.22 56.47 26.67
N ASN A 123 32.37 56.16 27.65
CA ASN A 123 31.75 57.16 28.50
C ASN A 123 32.78 57.71 29.51
N LYS A 124 32.93 59.05 29.58
CA LYS A 124 33.89 59.73 30.45
C LYS A 124 33.67 59.47 31.95
N ASN A 125 32.47 59.05 32.34
CA ASN A 125 32.11 58.73 33.72
C ASN A 125 32.22 57.23 34.07
N CYS A 126 32.92 56.42 33.27
CA CYS A 126 33.02 54.97 33.53
C CYS A 126 33.92 54.68 34.74
N PRO A 127 33.41 54.01 35.80
CA PRO A 127 34.20 53.57 36.94
C PRO A 127 35.30 52.56 36.53
N GLY A 128 36.47 52.63 37.17
CA GLY A 128 37.63 51.82 36.78
C GLY A 128 37.44 50.30 36.95
N ASP A 129 36.60 49.88 37.90
CA ASP A 129 36.17 48.50 38.12
C ASP A 129 35.24 48.01 37.00
N GLN A 130 34.29 48.83 36.55
CA GLN A 130 33.43 48.53 35.40
C GLN A 130 34.22 48.45 34.10
N ALA A 131 35.17 49.37 33.87
CA ALA A 131 36.05 49.33 32.71
C ALA A 131 36.87 48.02 32.62
N ARG A 132 37.32 47.49 33.77
CA ARG A 132 38.02 46.20 33.84
C ARG A 132 37.10 45.03 33.47
N LEU A 133 35.83 45.06 33.91
CA LEU A 133 34.84 44.05 33.56
C LEU A 133 34.55 44.04 32.05
N TYR A 134 34.26 45.21 31.47
CA TYR A 134 34.00 45.33 30.02
C TYR A 134 35.19 44.87 29.19
N LYS A 135 36.42 45.18 29.62
CA LYS A 135 37.63 44.70 28.94
C LYS A 135 37.77 43.18 28.96
N LYS A 136 37.40 42.53 30.08
CA LYS A 136 37.36 41.05 30.16
C LYS A 136 36.29 40.47 29.24
N VAL A 137 35.08 41.03 29.23
CA VAL A 137 33.99 40.59 28.34
C VAL A 137 34.42 40.70 26.88
N MET A 138 35.01 41.82 26.48
CA MET A 138 35.55 42.00 25.12
C MET A 138 36.67 41.01 24.79
N GLN A 139 37.60 40.74 25.72
CA GLN A 139 38.65 39.74 25.49
C GLN A 139 38.07 38.34 25.27
N THR A 140 37.10 37.93 26.11
CA THR A 140 36.42 36.65 25.97
C THR A 140 35.67 36.56 24.65
N ASN A 141 34.92 37.60 24.26
CA ASN A 141 34.22 37.65 22.98
C ASN A 141 35.18 37.63 21.79
N ARG A 142 36.36 38.25 21.89
CA ARG A 142 37.34 38.23 20.81
C ARG A 142 37.98 36.84 20.60
N THR A 143 38.04 36.03 21.65
CA THR A 143 38.44 34.63 21.57
C THR A 143 37.30 33.68 21.20
N PHE A 144 36.06 34.17 21.17
CA PHE A 144 34.91 33.38 20.78
C PHE A 144 34.95 33.11 19.27
N SER A 145 35.01 31.85 18.91
CA SER A 145 34.75 31.39 17.55
C SER A 145 33.28 31.00 17.43
N LYS A 146 32.64 31.35 16.31
CA LYS A 146 31.31 30.81 15.97
C LYS A 146 31.30 29.29 16.13
N MET A 147 30.19 28.75 16.64
CA MET A 147 30.02 27.30 16.78
C MET A 147 30.14 26.66 15.40
N SER A 148 30.99 25.64 15.33
CA SER A 148 31.18 24.84 14.13
C SER A 148 30.72 23.42 14.41
N ALA A 149 29.99 22.83 13.48
CA ALA A 149 29.65 21.43 13.52
C ALA A 149 30.85 20.64 12.99
N CYS A 150 31.44 19.83 13.87
CA CYS A 150 32.62 19.00 13.60
C CYS A 150 33.84 19.78 13.04
N GLY A 151 33.92 21.10 13.25
CA GLY A 151 34.99 21.94 12.69
C GLY A 151 34.93 22.16 11.18
N LEU A 152 33.91 21.64 10.49
CA LEU A 152 33.78 21.68 9.03
C LEU A 152 32.97 22.88 8.53
N PHE A 153 31.89 23.21 9.23
CA PHE A 153 30.99 24.28 8.84
C PHE A 153 30.50 25.06 10.05
N TYR A 154 30.38 26.38 9.89
CA TYR A 154 29.75 27.23 10.90
C TYR A 154 28.25 26.97 10.93
N VAL A 155 27.72 26.81 12.14
CA VAL A 155 26.28 26.74 12.36
C VAL A 155 25.79 28.17 12.46
N ASP A 156 25.41 28.73 11.31
CA ASP A 156 24.86 30.07 11.15
C ASP A 156 23.46 30.02 10.52
N GLY A 157 22.74 31.14 10.52
CA GLY A 157 21.40 31.21 9.91
C GLY A 157 21.36 30.88 8.41
N VAL A 158 22.51 30.82 7.72
CA VAL A 158 22.64 30.55 6.28
C VAL A 158 22.88 29.07 5.99
N LEU A 159 23.32 28.29 6.98
CA LEU A 159 23.59 26.85 6.85
C LEU A 159 22.37 26.06 6.33
N PRO A 160 21.13 26.24 6.84
CA PRO A 160 19.98 25.51 6.33
C PRO A 160 19.66 25.84 4.86
N LEU A 161 19.85 27.10 4.45
CA LEU A 161 19.66 27.55 3.06
C LEU A 161 20.67 26.88 2.11
N LYS A 162 21.95 26.86 2.50
CA LYS A 162 23.02 26.19 1.73
C LYS A 162 22.77 24.69 1.62
N LEU A 163 22.39 24.05 2.72
CA LEU A 163 22.11 22.61 2.76
C LEU A 163 20.91 22.25 1.89
N THR A 164 19.84 23.05 1.96
CA THR A 164 18.63 22.84 1.14
C THR A 164 18.94 23.02 -0.35
N GLY A 165 19.76 24.02 -0.71
CA GLY A 165 20.20 24.22 -2.10
C GLY A 165 21.03 23.05 -2.65
N LEU A 166 21.96 22.52 -1.84
CA LEU A 166 22.75 21.33 -2.19
C LEU A 166 21.87 20.09 -2.35
N LEU A 167 20.96 19.86 -1.40
CA LEU A 167 20.00 18.75 -1.46
C LEU A 167 19.12 18.83 -2.70
N ALA A 168 18.55 19.99 -2.99
CA ALA A 168 17.72 20.19 -4.17
C ALA A 168 18.50 19.91 -5.47
N SER A 169 19.73 20.42 -5.56
CA SER A 169 20.60 20.19 -6.73
C SER A 169 20.91 18.71 -6.91
N TYR A 170 21.23 18.01 -5.81
CA TYR A 170 21.50 16.58 -5.83
C TYR A 170 20.27 15.76 -6.24
N VAL A 171 19.09 16.09 -5.68
CA VAL A 171 17.82 15.46 -6.05
C VAL A 171 17.52 15.65 -7.53
N ILE A 172 17.72 16.86 -8.09
CA ILE A 172 17.52 17.13 -9.51
C ILE A 172 18.42 16.24 -10.36
N VAL A 173 19.70 16.13 -10.01
CA VAL A 173 20.66 15.28 -10.74
C VAL A 173 20.24 13.81 -10.69
N LEU A 174 19.85 13.31 -9.52
CA LEU A 174 19.35 11.93 -9.38
C LEU A 174 18.09 11.68 -10.20
N LEU A 175 17.15 12.62 -10.21
CA LEU A 175 15.93 12.51 -11.02
C LEU A 175 16.28 12.49 -12.52
N GLN A 176 17.22 13.31 -12.97
CA GLN A 176 17.69 13.27 -14.36
C GLN A 176 18.21 11.88 -14.74
N PHE A 177 19.04 11.25 -13.89
CA PHE A 177 19.53 9.89 -14.14
C PHE A 177 18.47 8.79 -14.05
N ALA A 178 17.37 9.02 -13.32
CA ALA A 178 16.29 8.04 -13.20
C ALA A 178 15.33 8.05 -14.41
N PHE A 179 15.22 9.18 -15.11
CA PHE A 179 14.29 9.36 -16.23
C PHE A 179 14.95 9.44 -17.61
N LEU A 180 16.28 9.50 -17.69
CA LEU A 180 17.07 9.31 -18.92
C LEU A 180 17.47 7.84 -19.09
#